data_AF-A0AAD9L200-F1
#
_entry.id   AF-A0AAD9L200-F1
#
_cell.length_a   1.000
_cell.length_b   1.000
_cell.length_c   1.000
_cell.angle_alpha   90.00
_cell.angle_beta   90.00
_cell.angle_gamma   90.00
#
_symmetry.space_group_name_H-M   'P 1'
#
loop_
_entity.id
_entity.type
_entity.pdbx_description
1 polymer ?
#
loop_
_entity_poly.entity_id
_entity_poly.type
_entity_poly.pdbx_seq_one_letter_code
_entity_poly.pdbx_strand_id
1 'polypeptide(L)'
;MDDGSGCRPCSVLCMPIQSSHNEMVGVIQLVDKLDGQTFNETDEKILEAFAIFAGIGIRNTKIFENTVKVIAKRQVALEVLSYHTSVSTAEVRKIQSFEIPPAQSYQLLDYGFSDFVLNDDDTIKACIRMFVDLQLLERFHINYEVFCRWILTVKKNYRNVTYHNWRHAFNVAQTMYCVLLRGHMKTMLSDLEVLALLVGCLCHDLDHRGTNNQFQIKTMSPLAQLYSMSTMEHHHFDQCMMILNTTGNNILSELSQTEYRQILHLLEHAILATDLSIYFKYRTSFFKVIEAENVDWNQVENKELLRGMMMTVCDIAAISKPWEIQKEVAHLLASEFFEQGDLEKTVLNVEPVDMLNRDKKDQLPSMQLGFIDSICMPVYKAFAKLNQELIPLLEGCQQNRDRWAMLAATNQLQASEGGKNGMKIEEDDGRKKCIDHSTESTQVPAGR
;
A
#
# COMPACT_ATOMS: atom_id res chain seq x y z
N MET A 1 24.25 9.14 -56.17
CA MET A 1 25.67 9.37 -56.51
C MET A 1 26.08 8.17 -57.34
N ASP A 2 26.63 8.45 -58.51
CA ASP A 2 27.07 7.46 -59.50
C ASP A 2 28.48 7.02 -59.10
N ASP A 3 28.57 5.98 -58.28
CA ASP A 3 29.82 5.49 -57.73
C ASP A 3 30.56 4.63 -58.76
N GLY A 4 31.09 5.26 -59.82
CA GLY A 4 32.32 4.88 -60.53
C GLY A 4 32.49 3.48 -61.12
N SER A 5 31.56 2.54 -60.93
CA SER A 5 31.55 1.21 -61.55
C SER A 5 30.59 1.27 -62.73
N GLY A 6 31.12 1.21 -63.96
CA GLY A 6 30.40 1.44 -65.22
C GLY A 6 29.30 0.43 -65.61
N CYS A 7 28.48 -0.04 -64.67
CA CYS A 7 27.27 -0.80 -64.92
C CYS A 7 26.08 0.17 -64.99
N ARG A 8 25.54 0.40 -66.19
CA ARG A 8 24.25 1.11 -66.32
C ARG A 8 23.13 0.13 -65.94
N PRO A 9 22.28 0.45 -64.96
CA PRO A 9 21.18 -0.44 -64.61
C PRO A 9 20.17 -0.53 -65.76
N CYS A 10 19.83 -1.76 -66.15
CA CYS A 10 18.88 -2.09 -67.21
C CYS A 10 17.44 -2.21 -66.66
N SER A 11 17.25 -2.57 -65.39
CA SER A 11 15.93 -2.66 -64.76
C SER A 11 16.00 -2.38 -63.25
N VAL A 12 15.02 -1.66 -62.71
CA VAL A 12 14.92 -1.32 -61.27
C VAL A 12 13.50 -1.58 -60.78
N LEU A 13 13.36 -2.30 -59.67
CA LEU A 13 12.10 -2.51 -58.97
C LEU A 13 12.19 -1.90 -57.57
N CYS A 14 11.30 -0.96 -57.27
CA CYS A 14 11.25 -0.28 -55.97
C CYS A 14 9.93 -0.58 -55.28
N MET A 15 9.98 -0.96 -54.01
CA MET A 15 8.78 -1.13 -53.18
C MET A 15 8.95 -0.47 -51.82
N PRO A 16 7.91 0.21 -51.31
CA PRO A 16 7.93 0.76 -49.97
C PRO A 16 7.85 -0.37 -48.93
N ILE A 17 8.68 -0.28 -47.89
CA ILE A 17 8.50 -1.07 -46.68
C ILE A 17 7.48 -0.33 -45.81
N GLN A 18 6.32 -0.92 -45.63
CA GLN A 18 5.24 -0.35 -44.80
C GLN A 18 5.06 -1.17 -43.52
N SER A 19 4.71 -0.47 -42.44
CA SER A 19 4.29 -1.10 -41.20
C SER A 19 2.86 -1.63 -41.33
N SER A 20 2.44 -2.49 -40.39
CA SER A 20 1.04 -2.94 -40.20
C SER A 20 -0.01 -1.83 -40.03
N HIS A 21 0.40 -0.56 -39.94
CA HIS A 21 -0.45 0.63 -39.80
C HIS A 21 -0.31 1.58 -41.01
N ASN A 22 0.23 1.10 -42.14
CA ASN A 22 0.53 1.87 -43.36
C ASN A 22 1.52 3.04 -43.20
N GLU A 23 2.32 3.05 -42.14
CA GLU A 23 3.43 4.00 -42.00
C GLU A 23 4.64 3.52 -42.81
N MET A 24 5.26 4.43 -43.59
CA MET A 24 6.47 4.13 -44.37
C MET A 24 7.69 3.98 -43.43
N VAL A 25 8.27 2.79 -43.38
CA VAL A 25 9.47 2.48 -42.59
C VAL A 25 10.74 2.65 -43.42
N GLY A 26 10.65 2.41 -44.73
CA GLY A 26 11.77 2.52 -45.67
C GLY A 26 11.36 2.16 -47.09
N VAL A 27 12.34 1.98 -47.97
CA VAL A 27 12.15 1.57 -49.37
C VAL A 27 13.16 0.47 -49.69
N ILE A 28 12.72 -0.61 -50.33
CA ILE A 28 13.58 -1.63 -50.93
C ILE A 28 13.70 -1.34 -52.41
N GLN A 29 14.94 -1.40 -52.90
CA GLN A 29 15.27 -1.28 -54.31
C GLN A 29 16.04 -2.53 -54.75
N LEU A 30 15.54 -3.20 -55.77
CA LEU A 30 16.24 -4.24 -56.50
C LEU A 30 16.73 -3.65 -57.83
N VAL A 31 17.99 -3.94 -58.19
CA VAL A 31 18.63 -3.45 -59.40
C VAL A 31 19.15 -4.66 -60.17
N ASP A 32 18.76 -4.74 -61.44
CA ASP A 32 19.15 -5.76 -62.42
C ASP A 32 18.92 -7.22 -62.01
N LYS A 33 18.05 -7.90 -62.76
CA LYS A 33 17.85 -9.34 -62.59
C LYS A 33 19.06 -10.10 -63.15
N LEU A 34 19.52 -11.14 -62.43
CA LEU A 34 20.70 -11.93 -62.81
C LEU A 34 20.55 -12.68 -64.14
N ASP A 35 19.32 -12.94 -64.58
CA ASP A 35 19.00 -13.58 -65.86
C ASP A 35 18.95 -12.59 -67.05
N GLY A 36 19.19 -11.31 -66.80
CA GLY A 36 19.16 -10.23 -67.79
C GLY A 36 17.76 -9.83 -68.26
N GLN A 37 16.69 -10.38 -67.67
CA GLN A 37 15.30 -10.01 -68.00
C GLN A 37 14.80 -8.84 -67.13
N THR A 38 13.72 -8.20 -67.56
CA THR A 38 13.01 -7.19 -66.76
C THR A 38 12.20 -7.86 -65.64
N PHE A 39 12.00 -7.15 -64.52
CA PHE A 39 11.11 -7.63 -63.44
C PHE A 39 9.69 -7.86 -63.95
N ASN A 40 9.05 -8.96 -63.50
CA ASN A 40 7.68 -9.32 -63.86
C ASN A 40 6.72 -9.24 -62.65
N GLU A 41 5.41 -9.39 -62.88
CA GLU A 41 4.40 -9.33 -61.81
C GLU A 41 4.60 -10.36 -60.68
N THR A 42 5.27 -11.47 -60.96
CA THR A 42 5.57 -12.48 -59.93
C THR A 42 6.69 -11.98 -59.02
N ASP A 43 7.72 -11.34 -59.59
CA ASP A 43 8.81 -10.70 -58.85
C ASP A 43 8.25 -9.57 -57.96
N GLU A 44 7.28 -8.80 -58.48
CA GLU A 44 6.57 -7.77 -57.70
C GLU A 44 5.83 -8.38 -56.50
N LYS A 45 5.01 -9.41 -56.69
CA LYS A 45 4.27 -10.05 -55.58
C LYS A 45 5.19 -10.66 -54.52
N ILE A 46 6.33 -11.22 -54.93
CA ILE A 46 7.33 -11.75 -54.00
C ILE A 46 7.98 -10.62 -53.20
N LEU A 47 8.37 -9.53 -53.88
CA LEU A 47 8.96 -8.37 -53.21
C LEU A 47 7.95 -7.68 -52.28
N GLU A 48 6.68 -7.63 -52.64
CA GLU A 48 5.60 -7.10 -51.81
C GLU A 48 5.44 -7.92 -50.54
N ALA A 49 5.34 -9.25 -50.67
CA ALA A 49 5.28 -10.15 -49.51
C ALA A 49 6.52 -9.98 -48.61
N PHE A 50 7.72 -9.91 -49.20
CA PHE A 50 8.96 -9.68 -48.47
C PHE A 50 8.96 -8.31 -47.76
N ALA A 51 8.52 -7.24 -48.42
CA ALA A 51 8.47 -5.89 -47.88
C ALA A 51 7.55 -5.80 -46.65
N ILE A 52 6.42 -6.53 -46.64
CA ILE A 52 5.53 -6.62 -45.47
C ILE A 52 6.26 -7.28 -44.30
N PHE A 53 6.89 -8.44 -44.50
CA PHE A 53 7.64 -9.12 -43.45
C PHE A 53 8.84 -8.31 -42.95
N ALA A 54 9.56 -7.66 -43.85
CA ALA A 54 10.66 -6.74 -43.53
C ALA A 54 10.17 -5.56 -42.68
N GLY A 55 9.00 -4.98 -43.00
CA GLY A 55 8.39 -3.89 -42.24
C GLY A 55 8.06 -4.28 -40.81
N ILE A 56 7.48 -5.46 -40.60
CA ILE A 56 7.19 -6.00 -39.26
C ILE A 56 8.49 -6.27 -38.49
N GLY A 57 9.49 -6.90 -39.14
CA GLY A 57 10.78 -7.21 -38.52
C GLY A 57 11.54 -5.96 -38.08
N ILE A 58 11.66 -4.97 -38.96
CA ILE A 58 12.33 -3.70 -38.66
C ILE A 58 11.60 -2.95 -37.54
N ARG A 59 10.27 -2.87 -37.56
CA ARG A 59 9.48 -2.22 -36.49
C ARG A 59 9.66 -2.92 -35.15
N ASN A 60 9.56 -4.25 -35.10
CA ASN A 60 9.74 -5.00 -33.86
C ASN A 60 11.15 -4.83 -33.29
N THR A 61 12.17 -4.84 -34.16
CA THR A 61 13.56 -4.57 -33.77
C THR A 61 13.69 -3.16 -33.21
N LYS A 62 13.07 -2.16 -33.87
CA LYS A 62 13.12 -0.77 -33.42
C LYS A 62 12.41 -0.53 -32.10
N ILE A 63 11.25 -1.15 -31.91
CA ILE A 63 10.50 -1.12 -30.65
C ILE A 63 11.36 -1.76 -29.56
N PHE A 64 11.95 -2.93 -29.81
CA PHE A 64 12.80 -3.62 -28.86
C PHE A 64 14.02 -2.77 -28.46
N GLU A 65 14.73 -2.19 -29.43
CA GLU A 65 15.85 -1.25 -29.16
C GLU A 65 15.42 -0.06 -28.30
N ASN A 66 14.26 0.54 -28.62
CA ASN A 66 13.72 1.65 -27.85
C ASN A 66 13.35 1.23 -26.43
N THR A 67 12.76 0.04 -26.25
CA THR A 67 12.45 -0.53 -24.93
C THR A 67 13.71 -0.75 -24.11
N VAL A 68 14.77 -1.33 -24.69
CA VAL A 68 16.08 -1.50 -24.02
C VAL A 68 16.67 -0.16 -23.59
N LYS A 69 16.58 0.87 -24.45
CA LYS A 69 17.02 2.24 -24.09
C LYS A 69 16.20 2.85 -22.95
N VAL A 70 14.88 2.64 -22.94
CA VAL A 70 14.00 3.12 -21.85
C VAL A 70 14.32 2.40 -20.54
N ILE A 71 14.57 1.09 -20.57
CA ILE A 71 15.00 0.31 -19.39
C ILE A 71 16.33 0.84 -18.85
N ALA A 72 17.32 1.07 -19.73
CA ALA A 72 18.62 1.63 -19.31
C ALA A 72 18.49 3.03 -18.70
N LYS A 73 17.66 3.91 -19.28
CA LYS A 73 17.37 5.24 -18.70
C LYS A 73 16.69 5.13 -17.33
N ARG A 74 15.74 4.20 -17.18
CA ARG A 74 15.07 3.94 -15.89
C ARG A 74 16.07 3.47 -14.84
N GLN A 75 16.99 2.57 -15.19
CA GLN A 75 18.03 2.07 -14.30
C GLN A 75 18.92 3.21 -13.79
N VAL A 76 19.42 4.07 -14.69
CA VAL A 76 20.22 5.24 -14.31
C VAL A 76 19.42 6.21 -13.43
N ALA A 77 18.14 6.44 -13.74
CA ALA A 77 17.30 7.29 -12.91
C ALA A 77 17.12 6.72 -11.50
N LEU A 78 16.93 5.40 -11.36
CA LEU A 78 16.84 4.72 -10.07
C LEU A 78 18.16 4.79 -9.29
N GLU A 79 19.30 4.70 -9.95
CA GLU A 79 20.62 4.86 -9.31
C GLU A 79 20.83 6.29 -8.80
N VAL A 80 20.41 7.30 -9.55
CA VAL A 80 20.45 8.70 -9.08
C VAL A 80 19.52 8.91 -7.89
N LEU A 81 18.31 8.35 -7.95
CA LEU A 81 17.36 8.42 -6.84
C LEU A 81 17.91 7.69 -5.61
N SER A 82 18.50 6.50 -5.77
CA SER A 82 19.06 5.72 -4.67
C SER A 82 20.21 6.44 -3.97
N TYR A 83 21.01 7.23 -4.69
CA TYR A 83 22.03 8.08 -4.08
C TYR A 83 21.39 9.10 -3.11
N HIS A 84 20.30 9.77 -3.52
CA HIS A 84 19.62 10.76 -2.68
C HIS A 84 18.84 10.14 -1.52
N THR A 85 18.32 8.92 -1.69
CA THR A 85 17.59 8.20 -0.64
C THR A 85 18.52 7.46 0.32
N SER A 86 19.73 7.10 -0.11
CA SER A 86 20.73 6.47 0.74
C SER A 86 21.21 7.40 1.86
N VAL A 87 21.63 6.79 2.96
CA VAL A 87 22.06 7.51 4.17
C VAL A 87 23.57 7.69 4.15
N SER A 88 24.05 8.82 4.66
CA SER A 88 25.48 9.13 4.66
C SER A 88 26.27 8.17 5.55
N THR A 89 27.54 7.92 5.20
CA THR A 89 28.43 7.08 6.02
C THR A 89 28.66 7.65 7.42
N ALA A 90 28.55 8.97 7.59
CA ALA A 90 28.64 9.63 8.89
C ALA A 90 27.46 9.28 9.82
N GLU A 91 26.24 9.27 9.28
CA GLU A 91 25.04 8.86 10.03
C GLU A 91 25.09 7.39 10.41
N VAL A 92 25.56 6.52 9.51
CA VAL A 92 25.75 5.08 9.81
C VAL A 92 26.74 4.90 10.96
N ARG A 93 27.89 5.59 10.92
CA ARG A 93 28.89 5.53 12.00
C ARG A 93 28.35 6.03 13.34
N LYS A 94 27.51 7.07 13.33
CA LYS A 94 26.84 7.58 14.53
C LYS A 94 26.03 6.46 15.18
N ILE A 95 25.19 5.76 14.41
CA ILE A 95 24.35 4.68 14.94
C ILE A 95 25.15 3.47 15.38
N GLN A 96 26.21 3.09 14.65
CA GLN A 96 27.09 1.99 15.04
C GLN A 96 27.77 2.23 16.40
N SER A 97 27.98 3.49 16.79
CA SER A 97 28.56 3.85 18.07
C SER A 97 27.56 3.84 19.24
N PHE A 98 26.26 3.66 18.96
CA PHE A 98 25.25 3.65 20.01
C PHE A 98 25.35 2.41 20.89
N GLU A 99 25.29 2.64 22.19
CA GLU A 99 24.93 1.58 23.12
C GLU A 99 23.44 1.26 22.93
N ILE A 100 23.10 -0.02 22.74
CA ILE A 100 21.73 -0.47 22.48
C ILE A 100 21.09 -0.91 23.80
N PRO A 101 20.15 -0.13 24.36
CA PRO A 101 19.50 -0.47 25.63
C PRO A 101 18.76 -1.82 25.54
N PRO A 102 18.58 -2.54 26.66
CA PRO A 102 17.78 -3.76 26.68
C PRO A 102 16.31 -3.46 26.36
N ALA A 103 15.57 -4.45 25.85
CA ALA A 103 14.17 -4.28 25.45
C ALA A 103 13.26 -3.74 26.57
N GLN A 104 13.56 -4.06 27.83
CA GLN A 104 12.80 -3.58 28.98
C GLN A 104 12.93 -2.07 29.21
N SER A 105 14.06 -1.45 28.83
CA SER A 105 14.23 0.01 28.94
C SER A 105 13.25 0.79 28.07
N TYR A 106 12.86 0.22 26.93
CA TYR A 106 11.87 0.78 26.02
C TYR A 106 10.49 0.13 26.16
N GLN A 107 10.32 -0.86 27.05
CA GLN A 107 9.07 -1.61 27.20
C GLN A 107 8.59 -2.30 25.90
N LEU A 108 9.52 -2.81 25.08
CA LEU A 108 9.20 -3.38 23.75
C LEU A 108 8.36 -4.66 23.78
N LEU A 109 8.27 -5.34 24.93
CA LEU A 109 7.43 -6.53 25.13
C LEU A 109 6.09 -6.19 25.80
N ASP A 110 5.74 -4.90 25.91
CA ASP A 110 4.42 -4.47 26.35
C ASP A 110 3.49 -4.27 25.14
N TYR A 111 2.30 -4.86 25.20
CA TYR A 111 1.25 -4.58 24.21
C TYR A 111 0.76 -3.14 24.30
N GLY A 112 0.84 -2.53 25.50
CA GLY A 112 0.53 -1.12 25.75
C GLY A 112 1.65 -0.13 25.40
N PHE A 113 2.71 -0.58 24.71
CA PHE A 113 3.84 0.26 24.27
C PHE A 113 3.38 1.54 23.54
N SER A 114 4.11 2.64 23.78
CA SER A 114 3.93 3.94 23.13
C SER A 114 5.28 4.50 22.67
N ASP A 115 5.33 4.98 21.42
CA ASP A 115 6.51 5.62 20.86
C ASP A 115 6.54 7.15 21.03
N PHE A 116 5.50 7.76 21.61
CA PHE A 116 5.35 9.22 21.69
C PHE A 116 6.49 9.92 22.44
N VAL A 117 7.12 9.23 23.39
CA VAL A 117 8.26 9.74 24.16
C VAL A 117 9.61 9.48 23.49
N LEU A 118 9.63 8.66 22.43
CA LEU A 118 10.86 8.25 21.75
C LEU A 118 11.20 9.23 20.65
N ASN A 119 12.46 9.66 20.61
CA ASN A 119 12.99 10.35 19.44
C ASN A 119 13.36 9.34 18.33
N ASP A 120 13.77 9.87 17.19
CA ASP A 120 14.10 9.06 16.02
C ASP A 120 15.29 8.11 16.26
N ASP A 121 16.34 8.55 16.97
CA ASP A 121 17.47 7.70 17.33
C ASP A 121 17.01 6.53 18.24
N ASP A 122 16.07 6.77 19.17
CA ASP A 122 15.52 5.74 20.04
C ASP A 122 14.69 4.70 19.27
N THR A 123 13.89 5.12 18.28
CA THR A 123 13.16 4.16 17.42
C THR A 123 14.13 3.25 16.65
N ILE A 124 15.27 3.78 16.18
CA ILE A 124 16.27 2.96 15.49
C ILE A 124 16.99 2.01 16.46
N LYS A 125 17.35 2.47 17.67
CA LYS A 125 17.93 1.59 18.71
C LYS A 125 16.97 0.47 19.10
N ALA A 126 15.68 0.78 19.22
CA ALA A 126 14.65 -0.22 19.47
C ALA A 126 14.55 -1.24 18.33
N CYS A 127 14.59 -0.83 17.06
CA CYS A 127 14.68 -1.76 15.92
C CYS A 127 15.91 -2.66 16.00
N ILE A 128 17.09 -2.10 16.28
CA ILE A 128 18.31 -2.89 16.45
C ILE A 128 18.12 -3.92 17.57
N ARG A 129 17.58 -3.50 18.72
CA ARG A 129 17.27 -4.37 19.85
C ARG A 129 16.34 -5.53 19.44
N MET A 130 15.28 -5.26 18.68
CA MET A 130 14.35 -6.31 18.23
C MET A 130 15.06 -7.40 17.40
N PHE A 131 15.94 -7.02 16.47
CA PHE A 131 16.69 -7.96 15.63
C PHE A 131 17.76 -8.73 16.42
N VAL A 132 18.40 -8.07 17.40
CA VAL A 132 19.39 -8.70 18.30
C VAL A 132 18.73 -9.73 19.19
N ASP A 133 17.61 -9.40 19.83
CA ASP A 133 16.91 -10.32 20.75
C ASP A 133 16.33 -11.54 20.03
N LEU A 134 15.91 -11.37 18.76
CA LEU A 134 15.48 -12.47 17.90
C LEU A 134 16.66 -13.25 17.27
N GLN A 135 17.91 -12.88 17.57
CA GLN A 135 19.14 -13.49 17.06
C GLN A 135 19.27 -13.50 15.53
N LEU A 136 18.56 -12.58 14.83
CA LEU A 136 18.50 -12.57 13.37
C LEU A 136 19.82 -12.14 12.74
N LEU A 137 20.53 -11.19 13.37
CA LEU A 137 21.81 -10.71 12.85
C LEU A 137 22.87 -11.81 12.86
N GLU A 138 22.96 -12.57 13.95
CA GLU A 138 23.90 -13.68 14.09
C GLU A 138 23.49 -14.87 13.19
N ARG A 139 22.22 -15.29 13.25
CA ARG A 139 21.71 -16.45 12.50
C ARG A 139 21.92 -16.34 11.00
N PHE A 140 21.77 -15.14 10.44
CA PHE A 140 21.88 -14.87 9.00
C PHE A 140 23.16 -14.13 8.63
N HIS A 141 24.12 -14.01 9.55
CA HIS A 141 25.40 -13.32 9.35
C HIS A 141 25.26 -11.91 8.77
N ILE A 142 24.22 -11.19 9.19
CA ILE A 142 23.93 -9.83 8.70
C ILE A 142 25.00 -8.89 9.25
N ASN A 143 25.80 -8.32 8.35
CA ASN A 143 26.80 -7.34 8.73
C ASN A 143 26.14 -6.13 9.42
N TYR A 144 26.62 -5.80 10.62
CA TYR A 144 26.00 -4.76 11.46
C TYR A 144 26.00 -3.37 10.81
N GLU A 145 27.04 -3.02 10.04
CA GLU A 145 27.08 -1.76 9.27
C GLU A 145 25.99 -1.73 8.20
N VAL A 146 25.85 -2.83 7.45
CA VAL A 146 24.83 -2.98 6.41
C VAL A 146 23.43 -2.89 7.01
N PHE A 147 23.21 -3.52 8.17
CA PHE A 147 21.94 -3.41 8.90
C PHE A 147 21.64 -1.96 9.33
N CYS A 148 22.61 -1.27 9.93
CA CYS A 148 22.45 0.12 10.34
C CYS A 148 22.14 1.04 9.15
N ARG A 149 22.82 0.83 8.02
CA ARG A 149 22.54 1.58 6.78
C ARG A 149 21.14 1.29 6.25
N TRP A 150 20.75 0.01 6.22
CA TRP A 150 19.45 -0.43 5.75
C TRP A 150 18.31 0.18 6.57
N ILE A 151 18.32 0.07 7.89
CA ILE A 151 17.22 0.57 8.74
C ILE A 151 17.08 2.10 8.65
N LEU A 152 18.21 2.82 8.59
CA LEU A 152 18.22 4.27 8.36
C LEU A 152 17.64 4.63 6.99
N THR A 153 17.98 3.86 5.97
CA THR A 153 17.49 4.08 4.60
C THR A 153 16.01 3.81 4.52
N VAL A 154 15.51 2.72 5.12
CA VAL A 154 14.07 2.43 5.26
C VAL A 154 13.35 3.61 5.90
N LYS A 155 13.79 4.06 7.08
CA LYS A 155 13.22 5.24 7.76
C LYS A 155 13.18 6.48 6.86
N LYS A 156 14.27 6.77 6.15
CA LYS A 156 14.38 7.95 5.27
C LYS A 156 13.45 7.88 4.05
N ASN A 157 13.02 6.69 3.64
CA ASN A 157 12.10 6.48 2.51
C ASN A 157 10.62 6.46 2.94
N TYR A 158 10.31 6.63 4.22
CA TYR A 158 8.96 6.99 4.65
C TYR A 158 8.69 8.47 4.41
N ARG A 159 7.51 8.80 3.88
CA ARG A 159 7.09 10.18 3.67
C ARG A 159 6.63 10.83 4.97
N ASN A 160 6.68 12.16 5.00
CA ASN A 160 6.10 12.95 6.06
C ASN A 160 4.59 13.12 5.82
N VAL A 161 3.83 12.05 6.01
CA VAL A 161 2.36 12.02 6.00
C VAL A 161 1.82 11.86 7.41
N THR A 162 0.56 12.21 7.62
CA THR A 162 -0.03 12.38 8.96
C THR A 162 -0.05 11.07 9.77
N TYR A 163 -0.38 9.94 9.17
CA TYR A 163 -0.45 8.63 9.85
C TYR A 163 0.52 7.59 9.28
N HIS A 164 0.49 7.30 7.97
CA HIS A 164 1.28 6.22 7.36
C HIS A 164 2.76 6.62 7.13
N ASN A 165 3.45 6.92 8.23
CA ASN A 165 4.84 7.36 8.28
C ASN A 165 5.72 6.35 9.03
N TRP A 166 7.01 6.69 9.24
CA TRP A 166 7.96 5.81 9.94
C TRP A 166 7.48 5.35 11.33
N ARG A 167 6.75 6.19 12.08
CA ARG A 167 6.27 5.85 13.41
C ARG A 167 5.23 4.73 13.39
N HIS A 168 4.34 4.73 12.38
CA HIS A 168 3.41 3.63 12.14
C HIS A 168 4.18 2.33 11.90
N ALA A 169 5.06 2.30 10.90
CA ALA A 169 5.85 1.11 10.55
C ALA A 169 6.67 0.55 11.73
N PHE A 170 7.27 1.45 12.53
CA PHE A 170 7.98 1.08 13.76
C PHE A 170 7.05 0.41 14.79
N ASN A 171 5.85 0.96 15.03
CA ASN A 171 4.87 0.38 15.96
C ASN A 171 4.32 -0.98 15.47
N VAL A 172 4.15 -1.15 14.16
CA VAL A 172 3.78 -2.44 13.55
C VAL A 172 4.88 -3.47 13.79
N ALA A 173 6.14 -3.12 13.56
CA ALA A 173 7.29 -3.99 13.82
C ALA A 173 7.45 -4.31 15.31
N GLN A 174 7.26 -3.34 16.21
CA GLN A 174 7.26 -3.56 17.66
C GLN A 174 6.15 -4.51 18.09
N THR A 175 4.95 -4.37 17.52
CA THR A 175 3.84 -5.27 17.83
C THR A 175 4.15 -6.69 17.34
N MET A 176 4.71 -6.84 16.14
CA MET A 176 5.15 -8.14 15.62
C MET A 176 6.21 -8.77 16.53
N TYR A 177 7.20 -8.01 16.98
CA TYR A 177 8.21 -8.45 17.94
C TYR A 177 7.58 -8.94 19.26
N CYS A 178 6.60 -8.20 19.79
CA CYS A 178 5.87 -8.58 21.00
C CYS A 178 5.05 -9.88 20.80
N VAL A 179 4.31 -9.98 19.68
CA VAL A 179 3.54 -11.17 19.30
C VAL A 179 4.44 -12.40 19.13
N LEU A 180 5.63 -12.23 18.55
CA LEU A 180 6.59 -13.33 18.36
C LEU A 180 7.16 -13.86 19.68
N LEU A 181 7.57 -12.97 20.58
CA LEU A 181 8.24 -13.34 21.82
C LEU A 181 7.28 -13.57 22.99
N ARG A 182 6.51 -12.54 23.38
CA ARG A 182 5.55 -12.62 24.47
C ARG A 182 4.34 -13.46 24.09
N GLY A 183 3.84 -13.30 22.87
CA GLY A 183 2.79 -14.15 22.31
C GLY A 183 3.23 -15.56 21.94
N HIS A 184 4.51 -15.91 22.14
CA HIS A 184 5.11 -17.20 21.80
C HIS A 184 4.90 -17.69 20.36
N MET A 185 4.57 -16.79 19.42
CA MET A 185 4.30 -17.17 18.04
C MET A 185 5.56 -17.59 17.27
N LYS A 186 6.76 -17.20 17.75
CA LYS A 186 8.04 -17.60 17.15
C LYS A 186 8.17 -19.12 17.03
N THR A 187 7.60 -19.92 17.94
CA THR A 187 7.75 -21.39 17.92
C THR A 187 7.04 -22.06 16.75
N MET A 188 6.12 -21.37 16.08
CA MET A 188 5.40 -21.86 14.90
C MET A 188 6.07 -21.47 13.58
N LEU A 189 7.16 -20.70 13.64
CA LEU A 189 7.81 -20.10 12.49
C LEU A 189 9.30 -20.47 12.46
N SER A 190 9.85 -20.58 11.26
CA SER A 190 11.30 -20.63 11.04
C SER A 190 11.91 -19.26 11.23
N ASP A 191 13.21 -19.19 11.51
CA ASP A 191 13.92 -17.91 11.66
C ASP A 191 13.86 -17.06 10.36
N LEU A 192 13.75 -17.71 9.18
CA LEU A 192 13.63 -17.01 7.90
C LEU A 192 12.27 -16.33 7.75
N GLU A 193 11.20 -17.00 8.20
CA GLU A 193 9.84 -16.43 8.27
C GLU A 193 9.78 -15.27 9.27
N VAL A 194 10.47 -15.39 10.41
CA VAL A 194 10.59 -14.32 11.41
C VAL A 194 11.34 -13.10 10.85
N LEU A 195 12.45 -13.32 10.15
CA LEU A 195 13.19 -12.26 9.47
C LEU A 195 12.30 -11.55 8.44
N ALA A 196 11.60 -12.33 7.60
CA ALA A 196 10.70 -11.78 6.59
C ALA A 196 9.55 -10.96 7.20
N LEU A 197 8.96 -11.41 8.31
CA LEU A 197 7.89 -10.67 8.98
C LEU A 197 8.39 -9.33 9.55
N LEU A 198 9.53 -9.29 10.25
CA LEU A 198 10.06 -8.03 10.78
C LEU A 198 10.48 -7.05 9.69
N VAL A 199 11.14 -7.54 8.63
CA VAL A 199 11.49 -6.73 7.47
C VAL A 199 10.22 -6.25 6.75
N GLY A 200 9.22 -7.12 6.60
CA GLY A 200 7.92 -6.79 6.04
C GLY A 200 7.21 -5.69 6.81
N CYS A 201 7.10 -5.81 8.15
CA CYS A 201 6.49 -4.78 9.00
C CYS A 201 7.16 -3.40 8.84
N LEU A 202 8.50 -3.36 8.81
CA LEU A 202 9.26 -2.12 8.66
C LEU A 202 9.17 -1.51 7.25
N CYS A 203 8.72 -2.27 6.25
CA CYS A 203 8.71 -1.85 4.85
C CYS A 203 7.31 -1.75 4.23
N HIS A 204 6.26 -2.22 4.91
CA HIS A 204 4.94 -2.45 4.30
C HIS A 204 4.25 -1.19 3.77
N ASP A 205 4.68 0.00 4.21
CA ASP A 205 4.11 1.31 3.88
C ASP A 205 5.17 2.28 3.29
N LEU A 206 6.29 1.75 2.78
CA LEU A 206 7.35 2.59 2.19
C LEU A 206 6.84 3.48 1.07
N ASP A 207 7.20 4.77 1.07
CA ASP A 207 6.71 5.76 0.10
C ASP A 207 5.17 5.97 0.10
N HIS A 208 4.44 5.60 1.17
CA HIS A 208 2.99 5.86 1.26
C HIS A 208 2.66 7.35 1.14
N ARG A 209 1.65 7.67 0.32
CA ARG A 209 1.38 9.04 -0.18
C ARG A 209 0.21 9.75 0.49
N GLY A 210 -0.37 9.15 1.53
CA GLY A 210 -1.57 9.65 2.21
C GLY A 210 -2.85 9.42 1.42
N THR A 211 -2.85 8.47 0.48
CA THR A 211 -4.00 8.16 -0.37
C THR A 211 -4.11 6.67 -0.60
N ASN A 212 -5.33 6.13 -0.57
CA ASN A 212 -5.58 4.70 -0.71
C ASN A 212 -5.61 4.18 -2.16
N ASN A 213 -5.69 2.85 -2.32
CA ASN A 213 -5.78 2.16 -3.62
C ASN A 213 -6.94 2.67 -4.51
N GLN A 214 -8.09 2.98 -3.92
CA GLN A 214 -9.26 3.46 -4.68
C GLN A 214 -8.99 4.83 -5.31
N PHE A 215 -8.30 5.72 -4.60
CA PHE A 215 -7.88 7.02 -5.12
C PHE A 215 -6.90 6.87 -6.30
N GLN A 216 -5.91 5.97 -6.18
CA GLN A 216 -4.93 5.72 -7.24
C GLN A 216 -5.59 5.24 -8.54
N ILE A 217 -6.62 4.40 -8.44
CA ILE A 217 -7.41 3.91 -9.58
C ILE A 217 -8.25 5.04 -10.19
N LYS A 218 -9.01 5.78 -9.36
CA LYS A 218 -9.89 6.87 -9.81
C LYS A 218 -9.12 7.98 -10.53
N THR A 219 -7.89 8.26 -10.11
CA THR A 219 -7.03 9.28 -10.71
C THR A 219 -6.21 8.79 -11.92
N MET A 220 -6.31 7.51 -12.28
CA MET A 220 -5.48 6.88 -13.32
C MET A 220 -3.98 7.14 -13.11
N SER A 221 -3.55 7.11 -11.86
CA SER A 221 -2.16 7.33 -11.48
C SER A 221 -1.21 6.37 -12.22
N PRO A 222 0.07 6.73 -12.40
CA PRO A 222 1.06 5.81 -12.95
C PRO A 222 1.17 4.49 -12.17
N LEU A 223 0.90 4.50 -10.85
CA LEU A 223 0.89 3.30 -10.02
C LEU A 223 -0.28 2.38 -10.40
N ALA A 224 -1.48 2.91 -10.61
CA ALA A 224 -2.63 2.12 -11.05
C ALA A 224 -2.49 1.58 -12.49
N GLN A 225 -1.63 2.19 -13.31
CA GLN A 225 -1.27 1.64 -14.62
C GLN A 225 -0.25 0.50 -14.52
N LEU A 226 0.63 0.54 -13.51
CA LEU A 226 1.64 -0.50 -13.26
C LEU A 226 1.04 -1.73 -12.56
N TYR A 227 0.11 -1.52 -11.62
CA TYR A 227 -0.46 -2.58 -10.80
C TYR A 227 -1.99 -2.57 -10.84
N SER A 228 -2.60 -3.75 -11.00
CA SER A 228 -4.05 -3.91 -11.16
C SER A 228 -4.81 -4.10 -9.84
N MET A 229 -4.25 -4.85 -8.88
CA MET A 229 -4.81 -5.09 -7.54
C MET A 229 -3.73 -4.80 -6.50
N SER A 230 -4.15 -4.39 -5.29
CA SER A 230 -3.24 -4.06 -4.18
C SER A 230 -2.12 -3.12 -4.64
N THR A 231 -2.51 -2.04 -5.33
CA THR A 231 -1.61 -1.19 -6.12
C THR A 231 -0.50 -0.57 -5.26
N MET A 232 -0.87 -0.08 -4.08
CA MET A 232 0.08 0.51 -3.14
C MET A 232 0.95 -0.55 -2.49
N GLU A 233 0.41 -1.72 -2.13
CA GLU A 233 1.17 -2.79 -1.48
C GLU A 233 2.24 -3.38 -2.42
N HIS A 234 1.96 -3.53 -3.71
CA HIS A 234 2.99 -3.89 -4.70
C HIS A 234 4.06 -2.79 -4.82
N HIS A 235 3.66 -1.52 -4.77
CA HIS A 235 4.62 -0.41 -4.76
C HIS A 235 5.51 -0.44 -3.51
N HIS A 236 4.95 -0.72 -2.33
CA HIS A 236 5.71 -0.85 -1.07
C HIS A 236 6.72 -2.00 -1.13
N PHE A 237 6.33 -3.15 -1.69
CA PHE A 237 7.24 -4.27 -1.94
C PHE A 237 8.36 -3.89 -2.92
N ASP A 238 8.04 -3.21 -4.03
CA ASP A 238 9.04 -2.72 -4.98
C ASP A 238 10.01 -1.71 -4.34
N GLN A 239 9.54 -0.83 -3.45
CA GLN A 239 10.41 0.06 -2.67
C GLN A 239 11.32 -0.72 -1.72
N CYS A 240 10.80 -1.73 -1.03
CA CYS A 240 11.58 -2.64 -0.19
C CYS A 240 12.71 -3.29 -1.00
N MET A 241 12.37 -3.84 -2.17
CA MET A 241 13.33 -4.47 -3.09
C MET A 241 14.35 -3.47 -3.65
N MET A 242 13.95 -2.25 -3.98
CA MET A 242 14.86 -1.20 -4.40
C MET A 242 15.90 -0.90 -3.32
N ILE A 243 15.47 -0.76 -2.05
CA ILE A 243 16.39 -0.49 -0.93
C ILE A 243 17.33 -1.68 -0.72
N LEU A 244 16.81 -2.92 -0.69
CA LEU A 244 17.64 -4.12 -0.52
C LEU A 244 18.68 -4.30 -1.65
N ASN A 245 18.36 -3.91 -2.88
CA ASN A 245 19.28 -3.97 -4.01
C ASN A 245 20.23 -2.76 -4.09
N THR A 246 20.02 -1.72 -3.30
CA THR A 246 20.92 -0.56 -3.25
C THR A 246 22.21 -0.93 -2.54
N THR A 247 23.36 -0.55 -3.12
CA THR A 247 24.68 -0.90 -2.61
C THR A 247 24.83 -0.60 -1.12
N GLY A 248 25.27 -1.60 -0.36
CA GLY A 248 25.50 -1.48 1.08
C GLY A 248 24.26 -1.58 1.97
N ASN A 249 23.06 -1.80 1.43
CA ASN A 249 21.81 -1.99 2.19
C ASN A 249 21.31 -3.44 2.20
N ASN A 250 21.95 -4.33 1.43
CA ASN A 250 21.48 -5.71 1.28
C ASN A 250 21.76 -6.55 2.54
N ILE A 251 20.84 -6.53 3.49
CA ILE A 251 20.88 -7.35 4.71
C ILE A 251 20.67 -8.86 4.43
N LEU A 252 20.37 -9.23 3.19
CA LEU A 252 20.11 -10.61 2.75
C LEU A 252 21.26 -11.20 1.92
N SER A 253 22.39 -10.48 1.85
CA SER A 253 23.51 -10.80 0.97
C SER A 253 24.20 -12.13 1.27
N GLU A 254 24.20 -12.57 2.52
CA GLU A 254 24.81 -13.83 2.98
C GLU A 254 23.86 -15.03 2.92
N LEU A 255 22.61 -14.85 2.48
CA LEU A 255 21.66 -15.94 2.33
C LEU A 255 22.06 -16.86 1.17
N SER A 256 21.79 -18.15 1.32
CA SER A 256 21.90 -19.08 0.19
C SER A 256 20.90 -18.72 -0.91
N GLN A 257 21.14 -19.16 -2.15
CA GLN A 257 20.23 -18.89 -3.26
C GLN A 257 18.80 -19.39 -3.00
N THR A 258 18.66 -20.51 -2.28
CA THR A 258 17.36 -21.07 -1.90
C THR A 258 16.65 -20.20 -0.86
N GLU A 259 17.36 -19.81 0.21
CA GLU A 259 16.80 -18.92 1.24
C GLU A 259 16.46 -17.55 0.67
N TYR A 260 17.29 -17.01 -0.22
CA TYR A 260 17.04 -15.75 -0.90
C TYR A 260 15.74 -15.82 -1.71
N ARG A 261 15.52 -16.87 -2.51
CA ARG A 261 14.25 -17.04 -3.24
C ARG A 261 13.05 -17.16 -2.31
N GLN A 262 13.21 -17.90 -1.22
CA GLN A 262 12.14 -18.08 -0.23
C GLN A 262 11.79 -16.78 0.47
N ILE A 263 12.79 -16.00 0.90
CA ILE A 263 12.53 -14.75 1.63
C ILE A 263 11.89 -13.69 0.73
N LEU A 264 12.21 -13.65 -0.57
CA LEU A 264 11.51 -12.76 -1.51
C LEU A 264 10.01 -13.06 -1.56
N HIS A 265 9.64 -14.33 -1.68
CA HIS A 265 8.23 -14.75 -1.66
C HIS A 265 7.58 -14.43 -0.30
N LEU A 266 8.28 -14.64 0.81
CA LEU A 266 7.77 -14.34 2.14
C LEU A 266 7.54 -12.83 2.35
N LEU A 267 8.45 -11.98 1.85
CA LEU A 267 8.34 -10.53 1.92
C LEU A 267 7.18 -10.01 1.07
N GLU A 268 7.07 -10.49 -0.17
CA GLU A 268 5.97 -10.15 -1.06
C GLU A 268 4.63 -10.52 -0.42
N HIS A 269 4.50 -11.77 0.04
CA HIS A 269 3.28 -12.22 0.71
C HIS A 269 2.97 -11.42 1.98
N ALA A 270 3.97 -11.11 2.82
CA ALA A 270 3.76 -10.36 4.06
C ALA A 270 3.28 -8.94 3.80
N ILE A 271 3.89 -8.23 2.84
CA ILE A 271 3.51 -6.86 2.50
C ILE A 271 2.15 -6.83 1.80
N LEU A 272 1.89 -7.73 0.83
CA LEU A 272 0.58 -7.78 0.17
C LEU A 272 -0.56 -8.16 1.12
N ALA A 273 -0.28 -8.88 2.20
CA ALA A 273 -1.27 -9.24 3.21
C ALA A 273 -1.76 -8.06 4.07
N THR A 274 -1.12 -6.89 4.02
CA THR A 274 -1.61 -5.68 4.71
C THR A 274 -2.80 -5.04 3.98
N ASP A 275 -3.04 -5.36 2.71
CA ASP A 275 -4.27 -4.98 2.02
C ASP A 275 -5.48 -5.67 2.67
N LEU A 276 -6.40 -4.88 3.24
CA LEU A 276 -7.59 -5.40 3.89
C LEU A 276 -8.48 -6.23 2.94
N SER A 277 -8.44 -6.00 1.62
CA SER A 277 -9.15 -6.84 0.65
C SER A 277 -8.64 -8.29 0.65
N ILE A 278 -7.33 -8.47 0.84
CA ILE A 278 -6.67 -9.78 1.00
C ILE A 278 -7.06 -10.39 2.35
N TYR A 279 -7.09 -9.61 3.44
CA TYR A 279 -7.62 -10.07 4.71
C TYR A 279 -9.05 -10.62 4.58
N PHE A 280 -9.97 -9.88 3.95
CA PHE A 280 -11.35 -10.34 3.75
C PHE A 280 -11.46 -11.61 2.90
N LYS A 281 -10.57 -11.77 1.91
CA LYS A 281 -10.49 -12.97 1.08
C LYS A 281 -10.09 -14.22 1.89
N TYR A 282 -9.16 -14.09 2.83
CA TYR A 282 -8.56 -15.24 3.52
C TYR A 282 -9.06 -15.46 4.97
N ARG A 283 -9.69 -14.47 5.61
CA ARG A 283 -10.10 -14.55 7.04
C ARG A 283 -11.00 -15.73 7.36
N THR A 284 -11.93 -16.07 6.46
CA THR A 284 -12.87 -17.18 6.67
C THR A 284 -12.13 -18.52 6.70
N SER A 285 -11.11 -18.68 5.85
CA SER A 285 -10.26 -19.88 5.85
C SER A 285 -9.44 -19.95 7.13
N PHE A 286 -8.82 -18.84 7.56
CA PHE A 286 -8.09 -18.80 8.82
C PHE A 286 -8.97 -19.13 10.03
N PHE A 287 -10.17 -18.54 10.13
CA PHE A 287 -11.09 -18.83 11.24
C PHE A 287 -11.50 -20.30 11.26
N LYS A 288 -11.73 -20.93 10.10
CA LYS A 288 -11.99 -22.38 10.04
C LYS A 288 -10.82 -23.21 10.56
N VAL A 289 -9.59 -22.80 10.23
CA VAL A 289 -8.38 -23.46 10.75
C VAL A 289 -8.32 -23.33 12.27
N ILE A 290 -8.55 -22.14 12.83
CA ILE A 290 -8.56 -21.91 14.29
C ILE A 290 -9.66 -22.67 15.02
N GLU A 291 -10.80 -22.91 14.36
CA GLU A 291 -11.89 -23.72 14.93
C GLU A 291 -11.63 -25.23 14.88
N ALA A 292 -10.65 -25.70 14.11
CA ALA A 292 -10.38 -27.13 13.96
C ALA A 292 -9.66 -27.73 15.19
N GLU A 293 -10.03 -28.96 15.55
CA GLU A 293 -9.33 -29.74 16.56
C GLU A 293 -8.06 -30.35 15.94
N ASN A 294 -6.87 -29.88 16.36
CA ASN A 294 -5.53 -30.30 15.89
C ASN A 294 -5.09 -29.72 14.53
N VAL A 295 -4.73 -28.44 14.52
CA VAL A 295 -4.13 -27.77 13.36
C VAL A 295 -2.67 -28.19 13.20
N ASP A 296 -2.30 -28.66 12.01
CA ASP A 296 -0.89 -28.83 11.62
C ASP A 296 -0.33 -27.51 11.07
N TRP A 297 0.41 -26.79 11.91
CA TRP A 297 1.11 -25.56 11.56
C TRP A 297 2.38 -25.78 10.73
N ASN A 298 2.70 -27.02 10.31
CA ASN A 298 3.76 -27.26 9.33
C ASN A 298 3.25 -27.26 7.88
N GLN A 299 1.94 -27.31 7.67
CA GLN A 299 1.35 -27.17 6.34
C GLN A 299 1.57 -25.75 5.81
N VAL A 300 2.01 -25.67 4.54
CA VAL A 300 2.39 -24.41 3.89
C VAL A 300 1.23 -23.43 3.91
N GLU A 301 0.03 -23.91 3.60
CA GLU A 301 -1.20 -23.10 3.53
C GLU A 301 -1.58 -22.53 4.90
N ASN A 302 -1.49 -23.32 5.96
CA ASN A 302 -1.79 -22.86 7.33
C ASN A 302 -0.75 -21.83 7.78
N LYS A 303 0.53 -22.03 7.44
CA LYS A 303 1.59 -21.07 7.74
C LYS A 303 1.44 -19.76 6.97
N GLU A 304 1.04 -19.81 5.69
CA GLU A 304 0.74 -18.61 4.89
C GLU A 304 -0.42 -17.82 5.49
N LEU A 305 -1.52 -18.50 5.84
CA LEU A 305 -2.65 -17.88 6.53
C LEU A 305 -2.21 -17.24 7.85
N LEU A 306 -1.42 -17.95 8.66
CA LEU A 306 -0.92 -17.43 9.93
C LEU A 306 -0.10 -16.15 9.74
N ARG A 307 0.88 -16.17 8.84
CA ARG A 307 1.73 -14.99 8.57
C ARG A 307 0.92 -13.80 8.06
N GLY A 308 0.02 -14.02 7.11
CA GLY A 308 -0.81 -12.95 6.57
C GLY A 308 -1.70 -12.33 7.64
N MET A 309 -2.31 -13.16 8.50
CA MET A 309 -3.16 -12.68 9.59
C MET A 309 -2.33 -12.01 10.70
N MET A 310 -1.11 -12.46 10.97
CA MET A 310 -0.19 -11.81 11.91
C MET A 310 0.20 -10.41 11.42
N MET A 311 0.44 -10.23 10.12
CA MET A 311 0.67 -8.91 9.52
C MET A 311 -0.53 -7.99 9.76
N THR A 312 -1.76 -8.44 9.46
CA THR A 312 -2.98 -7.66 9.75
C THR A 312 -3.10 -7.31 11.22
N VAL A 313 -2.94 -8.29 12.13
CA VAL A 313 -3.01 -8.10 13.59
C VAL A 313 -2.07 -6.99 14.09
N CYS A 314 -0.85 -6.95 13.53
CA CYS A 314 0.15 -5.97 13.90
C CYS A 314 -0.11 -4.60 13.27
N ASP A 315 -0.59 -4.56 12.03
CA ASP A 315 -0.89 -3.33 11.29
C ASP A 315 -2.03 -2.54 11.96
N ILE A 316 -3.10 -3.22 12.39
CA ILE A 316 -4.22 -2.59 13.08
C ILE A 316 -4.04 -2.46 14.61
N ALA A 317 -2.85 -2.75 15.14
CA ALA A 317 -2.59 -2.86 16.58
C ALA A 317 -2.83 -1.57 17.39
N ALA A 318 -2.85 -0.41 16.74
CA ALA A 318 -3.18 0.87 17.37
C ALA A 318 -4.52 0.82 18.13
N ILE A 319 -5.49 0.04 17.65
CA ILE A 319 -6.81 -0.09 18.28
C ILE A 319 -6.79 -0.82 19.63
N SER A 320 -5.71 -1.54 19.93
CA SER A 320 -5.52 -2.27 21.18
C SER A 320 -4.71 -1.51 22.24
N LYS A 321 -4.15 -0.35 21.86
CA LYS A 321 -3.32 0.47 22.76
C LYS A 321 -4.15 1.15 23.85
N PRO A 322 -3.56 1.57 24.98
CA PRO A 322 -4.24 2.37 25.98
C PRO A 322 -5.00 3.56 25.38
N TRP A 323 -6.17 3.89 25.95
CA TRP A 323 -7.12 4.85 25.39
C TRP A 323 -6.51 6.19 24.96
N GLU A 324 -5.62 6.78 25.77
CA GLU A 324 -5.00 8.06 25.42
C GLU A 324 -4.14 7.98 24.14
N ILE A 325 -3.50 6.83 23.90
CA ILE A 325 -2.73 6.60 22.68
C ILE A 325 -3.68 6.31 21.51
N GLN A 326 -4.65 5.41 21.72
CA GLN A 326 -5.59 5.01 20.68
C GLN A 326 -6.39 6.21 20.16
N LYS A 327 -6.82 7.11 21.06
CA LYS A 327 -7.56 8.32 20.71
C LYS A 327 -6.73 9.25 19.82
N GLU A 328 -5.48 9.52 20.19
CA GLU A 328 -4.60 10.36 19.38
C GLU A 328 -4.33 9.73 18.00
N VAL A 329 -4.05 8.43 17.96
CA VAL A 329 -3.84 7.71 16.70
C VAL A 329 -5.08 7.73 15.81
N ALA A 330 -6.28 7.56 16.38
CA ALA A 330 -7.52 7.65 15.62
C ALA A 330 -7.75 9.04 15.02
N HIS A 331 -7.34 10.12 15.72
CA HIS A 331 -7.40 11.47 15.17
C HIS A 331 -6.39 11.70 14.04
N LEU A 332 -5.17 11.16 14.15
CA LEU A 332 -4.17 11.22 13.07
C LEU A 332 -4.67 10.50 11.81
N LEU A 333 -5.18 9.28 11.96
CA LEU A 333 -5.74 8.52 10.85
C LEU A 333 -6.94 9.23 10.22
N ALA A 334 -7.86 9.75 11.03
CA ALA A 334 -9.01 10.51 10.53
C ALA A 334 -8.57 11.77 9.78
N SER A 335 -7.54 12.48 10.28
CA SER A 335 -7.01 13.67 9.63
C SER A 335 -6.43 13.34 8.25
N GLU A 336 -5.68 12.24 8.12
CA GLU A 336 -5.16 11.80 6.82
C GLU A 336 -6.29 11.41 5.84
N PHE A 337 -7.34 10.73 6.33
CA PHE A 337 -8.52 10.43 5.52
C PHE A 337 -9.29 11.68 5.07
N PHE A 338 -9.37 12.70 5.93
CA PHE A 338 -9.97 13.97 5.57
C PHE A 338 -9.14 14.74 4.53
N GLU A 339 -7.81 14.71 4.65
CA GLU A 339 -6.90 15.26 3.63
C GLU A 339 -7.12 14.58 2.27
N GLN A 340 -7.26 13.24 2.24
CA GLN A 340 -7.63 12.53 1.01
C GLN A 340 -9.02 12.94 0.51
N GLY A 341 -10.02 13.07 1.38
CA GLY A 341 -11.37 13.49 0.99
C GLY A 341 -11.41 14.88 0.36
N ASP A 342 -10.62 15.81 0.88
CA ASP A 342 -10.44 17.15 0.31
C ASP A 342 -9.77 17.08 -1.08
N LEU A 343 -8.80 16.17 -1.27
CA LEU A 343 -8.21 15.88 -2.57
C LEU A 343 -9.23 15.29 -3.55
N GLU A 344 -10.10 14.37 -3.11
CA GLU A 344 -11.17 13.81 -3.95
C GLU A 344 -12.15 14.91 -4.41
N LYS A 345 -12.54 15.82 -3.50
CA LYS A 345 -13.39 16.98 -3.86
C LYS A 345 -12.72 17.86 -4.92
N THR A 346 -11.44 18.16 -4.77
CA THR A 346 -10.73 19.11 -5.64
C THR A 346 -10.27 18.52 -6.98
N VAL A 347 -9.78 17.28 -6.99
CA VAL A 347 -9.19 16.64 -8.18
C VAL A 347 -10.24 15.88 -8.99
N LEU A 348 -11.18 15.20 -8.33
CA LEU A 348 -12.18 14.34 -8.98
C LEU A 348 -13.55 15.00 -9.08
N ASN A 349 -13.78 16.10 -8.37
CA ASN A 349 -15.07 16.79 -8.30
C ASN A 349 -16.21 15.85 -7.87
N VAL A 350 -15.92 14.97 -6.89
CA VAL A 350 -16.88 14.03 -6.29
C VAL A 350 -17.03 14.30 -4.80
N GLU A 351 -18.22 14.05 -4.27
CA GLU A 351 -18.40 14.06 -2.81
C GLU A 351 -17.76 12.79 -2.22
N PRO A 352 -16.82 12.92 -1.26
CA PRO A 352 -16.18 11.78 -0.63
C PRO A 352 -17.19 11.02 0.24
N VAL A 353 -16.92 9.73 0.42
CA VAL A 353 -17.68 8.91 1.38
C VAL A 353 -17.55 9.49 2.79
N ASP A 354 -18.53 9.22 3.66
CA ASP A 354 -18.60 9.83 5.00
C ASP A 354 -17.30 9.67 5.80
N MET A 355 -16.61 8.54 5.68
CA MET A 355 -15.33 8.25 6.35
C MET A 355 -14.18 9.20 5.95
N LEU A 356 -14.20 9.72 4.72
CA LEU A 356 -13.22 10.67 4.20
C LEU A 356 -13.75 12.12 4.30
N ASN A 357 -14.99 12.33 4.75
CA ASN A 357 -15.62 13.64 4.73
C ASN A 357 -15.39 14.38 6.06
N ARG A 358 -14.57 15.43 6.04
CA ARG A 358 -14.29 16.26 7.23
C ARG A 358 -15.54 16.88 7.88
N ASP A 359 -16.60 17.09 7.12
CA ASP A 359 -17.88 17.63 7.63
C ASP A 359 -18.64 16.60 8.48
N LYS A 360 -18.25 15.32 8.40
CA LYS A 360 -18.80 14.20 9.18
C LYS A 360 -17.92 13.80 10.36
N LYS A 361 -16.95 14.63 10.76
CA LYS A 361 -16.04 14.35 11.89
C LYS A 361 -16.76 13.93 13.18
N ASP A 362 -17.96 14.46 13.44
CA ASP A 362 -18.73 14.16 14.65
C ASP A 362 -19.24 12.69 14.67
N GLN A 363 -19.23 12.02 13.52
CA GLN A 363 -19.59 10.61 13.34
C GLN A 363 -18.39 9.66 13.51
N LEU A 364 -17.17 10.18 13.72
CA LEU A 364 -15.96 9.39 13.91
C LEU A 364 -16.15 8.27 14.97
N PRO A 365 -16.79 8.49 16.14
CA PRO A 365 -17.03 7.41 17.09
C PRO A 365 -17.82 6.24 16.51
N SER A 366 -18.87 6.51 15.73
CA SER A 366 -19.69 5.47 15.11
C SER A 366 -18.93 4.71 14.02
N MET A 367 -18.08 5.41 13.26
CA MET A 367 -17.22 4.79 12.24
C MET A 367 -16.17 3.87 12.87
N GLN A 368 -15.56 4.30 13.98
CA GLN A 368 -14.63 3.48 14.76
C GLN A 368 -15.29 2.20 15.27
N LEU A 369 -16.52 2.27 15.78
CA LEU A 369 -17.27 1.07 16.19
C LEU A 369 -17.44 0.07 15.04
N GLY A 370 -17.83 0.57 13.85
CA GLY A 370 -17.97 -0.28 12.66
C GLY A 370 -16.66 -0.97 12.25
N PHE A 371 -15.54 -0.23 12.29
CA PHE A 371 -14.20 -0.77 12.02
C PHE A 371 -13.81 -1.84 13.05
N ILE A 372 -13.99 -1.56 14.34
CA ILE A 372 -13.68 -2.46 15.43
C ILE A 372 -14.48 -3.76 15.31
N ASP A 373 -15.78 -3.67 15.10
CA ASP A 373 -16.68 -4.83 15.04
C ASP A 373 -16.48 -5.70 13.80
N SER A 374 -16.20 -5.07 12.65
CA SER A 374 -16.09 -5.77 11.37
C SER A 374 -14.72 -6.41 11.15
N ILE A 375 -13.65 -5.77 11.64
CA ILE A 375 -12.26 -6.13 11.30
C ILE A 375 -11.49 -6.56 12.56
N CYS A 376 -11.41 -5.70 13.57
CA CYS A 376 -10.49 -5.87 14.69
C CYS A 376 -10.91 -6.99 15.64
N MET A 377 -12.14 -6.94 16.15
CA MET A 377 -12.65 -7.92 17.12
C MET A 377 -12.61 -9.36 16.59
N PRO A 378 -13.03 -9.67 15.34
CA PRO A 378 -12.96 -11.03 14.81
C PRO A 378 -11.54 -11.59 14.78
N VAL A 379 -10.55 -10.81 14.30
CA VAL A 379 -9.17 -11.31 14.18
C VAL A 379 -8.52 -11.46 15.55
N TYR A 380 -8.70 -10.51 16.48
CA TYR A 380 -8.14 -10.64 17.83
C TYR A 380 -8.79 -11.79 18.62
N LYS A 381 -10.08 -12.08 18.42
CA LYS A 381 -10.71 -13.28 18.99
C LYS A 381 -10.06 -14.57 18.49
N ALA A 382 -9.76 -14.64 17.20
CA ALA A 382 -9.08 -15.80 16.62
C ALA A 382 -7.67 -15.98 17.20
N PHE A 383 -6.89 -14.91 17.36
CA PHE A 383 -5.55 -14.99 17.95
C PHE A 383 -5.57 -15.27 19.46
N ALA A 384 -6.53 -14.70 20.21
CA ALA A 384 -6.72 -15.02 21.63
C ALA A 384 -7.09 -16.49 21.86
N LYS A 385 -7.84 -17.08 20.92
CA LYS A 385 -8.13 -18.53 20.92
C LYS A 385 -6.89 -19.36 20.56
N LEU A 386 -6.08 -18.88 19.62
CA LEU A 386 -4.84 -19.55 19.20
C LEU A 386 -3.81 -19.59 20.33
N ASN A 387 -3.63 -18.49 21.06
CA ASN A 387 -2.73 -18.42 22.20
C ASN A 387 -3.24 -17.43 23.26
N GLN A 388 -3.29 -17.87 24.51
CA GLN A 388 -3.75 -17.05 25.64
C GLN A 388 -2.87 -15.83 25.89
N GLU A 389 -1.58 -15.88 25.55
CA GLU A 389 -0.67 -14.74 25.67
C GLU A 389 -1.00 -13.58 24.71
N LEU A 390 -1.95 -13.77 23.79
CA LEU A 390 -2.47 -12.75 22.87
C LEU A 390 -3.80 -12.15 23.32
N ILE A 391 -4.38 -12.63 24.42
CA ILE A 391 -5.61 -12.07 25.03
C ILE A 391 -5.50 -10.56 25.29
N PRO A 392 -4.36 -9.99 25.73
CA PRO A 392 -4.26 -8.54 25.97
C PRO A 392 -4.60 -7.67 24.75
N LEU A 393 -4.33 -8.14 23.52
CA LEU A 393 -4.72 -7.42 22.29
C LEU A 393 -6.24 -7.36 22.13
N LEU A 394 -6.92 -8.47 22.42
CA LEU A 394 -8.38 -8.55 22.40
C LEU A 394 -9.01 -7.68 23.49
N GLU A 395 -8.47 -7.73 24.71
CA GLU A 395 -8.96 -6.94 25.84
C GLU A 395 -8.79 -5.44 25.60
N GLY A 396 -7.62 -5.00 25.10
CA GLY A 396 -7.39 -3.61 24.74
C GLY A 396 -8.35 -3.12 23.65
N CYS A 397 -8.56 -3.94 22.62
CA CYS A 397 -9.54 -3.65 21.56
C CYS A 397 -10.98 -3.51 22.12
N GLN A 398 -11.40 -4.43 23.00
CA GLN A 398 -12.71 -4.39 23.64
C GLN A 398 -12.88 -3.15 24.54
N GLN A 399 -11.87 -2.80 25.35
CA GLN A 399 -11.91 -1.61 26.19
C GLN A 399 -12.07 -0.33 25.37
N ASN A 400 -11.34 -0.22 24.25
CA ASN A 400 -11.46 0.94 23.36
C ASN A 400 -12.79 0.95 22.61
N ARG A 401 -13.32 -0.21 22.23
CA ARG A 401 -14.69 -0.32 21.69
C ARG A 401 -15.72 0.29 22.65
N ASP A 402 -15.64 -0.05 23.93
CA ASP A 402 -16.58 0.44 24.94
C ASP A 402 -16.43 1.96 25.15
N ARG A 403 -15.20 2.49 25.09
CA ARG A 403 -14.92 3.93 25.11
C ARG A 403 -15.55 4.64 23.91
N TRP A 404 -15.37 4.12 22.70
CA TRP A 404 -16.00 4.67 21.50
C TRP A 404 -17.53 4.59 21.55
N ALA A 405 -18.10 3.52 22.11
CA ALA A 405 -19.53 3.38 22.30
C ALA A 405 -20.11 4.46 23.23
N MET A 406 -19.42 4.77 24.32
CA MET A 406 -19.81 5.87 25.22
C MET A 406 -19.75 7.23 24.51
N LEU A 407 -18.73 7.49 23.70
CA LEU A 407 -18.62 8.72 22.92
C LEU A 407 -19.71 8.83 21.85
N ALA A 408 -19.99 7.75 21.13
CA ALA A 408 -21.05 7.71 20.13
C ALA A 408 -22.42 7.99 20.75
N ALA A 409 -22.71 7.41 21.92
CA ALA A 409 -23.97 7.66 22.63
C ALA A 409 -24.07 9.12 23.11
N THR A 410 -22.96 9.69 23.60
CA THR A 410 -22.89 11.09 24.04
C THR A 410 -23.15 12.06 22.89
N ASN A 411 -22.56 11.82 21.72
CA ASN A 411 -22.78 12.64 20.52
C ASN A 411 -24.24 12.58 20.05
N GLN A 412 -24.88 11.41 20.13
CA GLN A 412 -26.31 11.26 19.80
C GLN A 412 -27.21 12.04 20.77
N LEU A 413 -26.92 11.98 22.07
CA LEU A 413 -27.67 12.74 23.08
C LEU A 413 -27.55 14.25 22.85
N GLN A 414 -26.33 14.76 22.63
CA GLN A 414 -26.09 16.18 22.37
C GLN A 414 -26.77 16.66 21.06
N ALA A 415 -26.77 15.85 20.01
CA ALA A 415 -27.49 16.16 18.78
C ALA A 415 -29.02 16.21 19.00
N SER A 416 -29.55 15.34 19.85
CA SER A 416 -30.99 15.30 20.18
C SER A 416 -31.45 16.47 21.06
N GLU A 417 -30.59 16.97 21.96
CA GLU A 417 -30.87 18.13 22.81
C GLU A 417 -30.67 19.46 22.07
N GLY A 418 -29.65 19.55 21.21
CA GLY A 418 -29.43 20.70 20.31
C GLY A 418 -30.57 20.93 19.32
N GLY A 419 -31.22 19.86 18.86
CA GLY A 419 -32.42 19.93 18.02
C GLY A 419 -33.68 20.44 18.74
N LYS A 420 -33.76 20.32 20.07
CA LYS A 420 -34.91 20.83 20.86
C LYS A 420 -34.80 22.32 21.18
N ASN A 421 -33.60 22.90 21.23
CA ASN A 421 -33.40 24.33 21.47
C ASN A 421 -33.54 25.21 20.22
N GLY A 422 -33.75 24.63 19.02
CA GLY A 422 -34.04 25.33 17.77
C GLY A 422 -35.51 25.70 17.57
N MET A 423 -36.42 25.22 18.42
CA MET A 423 -37.83 25.64 18.43
C MET A 423 -38.00 26.84 19.38
N LYS A 424 -37.58 28.04 18.94
CA LYS A 424 -37.98 29.29 19.60
C LYS A 424 -39.18 29.90 18.87
N ILE A 425 -40.34 29.72 19.52
CA ILE A 425 -41.35 30.75 19.81
C ILE A 425 -41.72 31.65 18.62
N GLU A 426 -42.78 31.29 17.90
CA GLU A 426 -43.63 32.29 17.24
C GLU A 426 -44.35 33.08 18.34
N GLU A 427 -43.93 34.32 18.54
CA GLU A 427 -44.66 35.29 19.35
C GLU A 427 -45.97 35.67 18.63
N ASP A 428 -47.07 35.41 19.32
CA ASP A 428 -48.44 35.81 19.03
C ASP A 428 -48.55 37.35 19.08
N ASP A 429 -48.43 38.02 17.92
CA ASP A 429 -48.81 39.44 17.79
C ASP A 429 -50.30 39.55 17.45
N GLY A 430 -51.08 39.70 18.51
CA GLY A 430 -52.52 39.91 18.43
C GLY A 430 -52.89 41.15 17.62
N ARG A 431 -53.62 40.93 16.52
CA ARG A 431 -54.50 41.96 15.95
C ARG A 431 -55.96 41.51 16.00
N LYS A 432 -56.67 42.11 16.96
CA LYS A 432 -58.12 42.28 16.98
C LYS A 432 -58.65 42.65 15.59
N LYS A 433 -59.65 41.91 15.10
CA LYS A 433 -60.89 42.52 14.55
C LYS A 433 -62.03 41.51 14.46
N CYS A 434 -63.05 41.82 15.26
CA CYS A 434 -64.50 41.70 15.05
C CYS A 434 -65.05 40.48 14.29
N ILE A 435 -65.76 39.66 15.06
CA ILE A 435 -66.92 38.89 14.63
C ILE A 435 -67.96 39.87 14.09
N ASP A 436 -68.46 39.64 12.88
CA ASP A 436 -69.80 40.04 12.50
C ASP A 436 -70.51 38.84 11.85
N HIS A 437 -71.65 38.48 12.41
CA HIS A 437 -72.54 37.43 11.93
C HIS A 437 -73.76 38.13 11.34
N SER A 438 -73.95 38.08 10.02
CA SER A 438 -75.29 38.08 9.43
C SER A 438 -75.28 37.80 7.92
N THR A 439 -76.04 36.75 7.57
CA THR A 439 -77.00 36.63 6.46
C THR A 439 -76.55 36.55 4.99
N GLU A 440 -77.00 35.44 4.38
CA GLU A 440 -77.62 35.30 3.05
C GLU A 440 -76.80 35.68 1.81
N SER A 441 -76.51 34.71 0.94
CA SER A 441 -77.29 34.51 -0.30
C SER A 441 -76.59 33.54 -1.28
N THR A 442 -77.28 32.44 -1.54
CA THR A 442 -77.46 31.68 -2.78
C THR A 442 -76.95 32.28 -4.10
N GLN A 443 -76.54 31.36 -5.01
CA GLN A 443 -76.61 31.35 -6.48
C GLN A 443 -75.33 31.59 -7.32
N VAL A 444 -74.94 30.53 -8.04
CA VAL A 444 -74.54 30.60 -9.45
C VAL A 444 -75.57 29.81 -10.25
N PRO A 445 -76.15 30.38 -11.33
CA PRO A 445 -76.40 29.57 -12.52
C PRO A 445 -76.01 30.30 -13.83
N ALA A 446 -75.46 29.53 -14.77
CA ALA A 446 -75.78 29.67 -16.18
C ALA A 446 -76.41 28.34 -16.61
N GLY A 447 -77.54 28.40 -17.30
CA GLY A 447 -78.42 27.26 -17.50
C GLY A 447 -77.83 26.11 -18.33
N ARG A 448 -78.21 24.90 -17.87
CA ARG A 448 -78.15 23.55 -18.47
C ARG A 448 -76.84 22.78 -18.40
#